data_AF-A0A7C3SPV4-F1
#
_entry.id   AF-A0A7C3SPV4-F1
#
_cell.length_a   1.000
_cell.length_b   1.000
_cell.length_c   1.000
_cell.angle_alpha   90.00
_cell.angle_beta   90.00
_cell.angle_gamma   90.00
#
_symmetry.space_group_name_H-M   'P 1'
#
loop_
_entity.id
_entity.type
_entity.pdbx_description
1 polymer ?
#
loop_
_entity_poly.entity_id
_entity_poly.type
_entity_poly.pdbx_seq_one_letter_code
_entity_poly.pdbx_strand_id
1 'polypeptide(L)' 'MLINTQAGKERDVVKEAKKFPGVTEAKVVYGEYDVIVRIELNDFSILSETVTLIRRISGIIKTVTLISA' A
#
# COMPACT_ATOMS: atom_id res chain seq x y z
N MET A 1 -1.46 -2.61 -5.25
CA MET A 1 -2.35 -2.38 -4.09
C MET A 1 -2.88 -0.96 -4.16
N LEU A 2 -4.20 -0.81 -4.04
CA LEU A 2 -4.91 0.47 -4.01
C LEU A 2 -5.40 0.71 -2.58
N ILE A 3 -5.27 1.94 -2.10
CA ILE A 3 -5.50 2.28 -0.69
C ILE A 3 -6.34 3.56 -0.63
N ASN A 4 -7.40 3.51 0.18
CA ASN A 4 -8.09 4.70 0.65
C ASN A 4 -7.60 5.06 2.05
N THR A 5 -7.34 6.33 2.25
CA THR A 5 -6.80 6.86 3.50
C THR A 5 -7.74 7.90 4.09
N GLN A 6 -7.57 8.19 5.37
CA GLN A 6 -8.19 9.35 5.98
C GLN A 6 -7.67 10.63 5.32
N ALA A 7 -8.53 11.63 5.19
CA ALA A 7 -8.18 12.92 4.60
C ALA A 7 -6.94 13.52 5.30
N GLY A 8 -5.93 13.88 4.50
CA GLY A 8 -4.68 14.46 4.99
C GLY A 8 -3.63 13.44 5.46
N LYS A 9 -3.92 12.13 5.40
CA LYS A 9 -2.96 11.05 5.75
C LYS A 9 -2.32 10.38 4.53
N GLU A 10 -2.69 10.79 3.31
CA GLU A 10 -2.25 10.16 2.05
C GLU A 10 -0.71 10.13 1.96
N ARG A 11 -0.09 11.27 2.28
CA ARG A 11 1.38 11.44 2.23
C ARG A 11 2.10 10.62 3.29
N ASP A 12 1.53 10.52 4.49
CA ASP A 12 2.10 9.72 5.58
C ASP A 12 2.05 8.24 5.22
N VAL A 13 0.91 7.77 4.70
CA VAL A 13 0.74 6.38 4.26
C VAL A 13 1.72 6.03 3.15
N VAL A 14 1.93 6.92 2.16
CA VAL A 14 2.95 6.70 1.12
C VAL A 14 4.36 6.63 1.70
N LYS A 15 4.72 7.50 2.64
CA LYS A 15 6.04 7.48 3.29
C LYS A 15 6.26 6.21 4.08
N GLU A 16 5.28 5.75 4.84
CA GLU A 16 5.35 4.51 5.60
C GLU A 16 5.39 3.30 4.67
N ALA A 17 4.55 3.27 3.63
CA ALA A 17 4.54 2.19 2.64
C ALA A 17 5.92 2.01 1.97
N LYS A 18 6.62 3.10 1.62
CA LYS A 18 7.96 3.03 1.02
C LYS A 18 9.04 2.42 1.92
N LYS A 19 8.82 2.32 3.24
CA LYS A 19 9.77 1.69 4.16
C LYS A 19 9.71 0.17 4.12
N PHE A 20 8.64 -0.41 3.58
CA PHE A 20 8.49 -1.85 3.54
C PHE A 20 9.35 -2.48 2.43
N PRO A 21 10.08 -3.57 2.72
CA PRO A 21 10.83 -4.28 1.71
C PRO A 21 9.89 -4.86 0.65
N GLY A 22 10.27 -4.76 -0.63
CA GLY A 22 9.47 -5.20 -1.76
C GLY A 22 8.54 -4.13 -2.35
N VAL A 23 8.41 -2.95 -1.74
CA VAL A 23 7.66 -1.83 -2.34
C VAL A 23 8.53 -1.14 -3.39
N THR A 24 8.20 -1.34 -4.66
CA THR A 24 8.91 -0.72 -5.80
C THR A 24 8.35 0.65 -6.16
N GLU A 25 7.07 0.89 -5.89
CA GLU A 25 6.43 2.17 -6.14
C GLU A 25 5.38 2.48 -5.08
N ALA A 26 5.32 3.73 -4.62
CA ALA A 26 4.20 4.24 -3.83
C ALA A 26 3.96 5.71 -4.15
N LYS A 27 2.74 6.04 -4.56
CA LYS A 27 2.36 7.39 -5.01
C LYS A 27 0.94 7.73 -4.54
N VAL A 28 0.73 9.01 -4.26
CA VAL A 28 -0.61 9.57 -4.08
C VAL A 28 -1.23 9.72 -5.46
N VAL A 29 -2.48 9.30 -5.61
CA VAL A 29 -3.26 9.41 -6.83
C VAL A 29 -4.54 10.18 -6.54
N TYR A 30 -5.11 10.79 -7.58
CA TYR A 30 -6.39 11.48 -7.49
C TYR A 30 -7.44 10.61 -8.21
N GLY A 31 -8.48 10.20 -7.49
CA GLY A 31 -9.54 9.34 -8.04
C GLY A 31 -10.38 8.70 -6.94
N GLU A 32 -10.92 7.50 -7.22
CA GLU A 32 -11.63 6.68 -6.20
C GLU A 32 -10.71 6.23 -5.07
N TYR A 33 -9.41 6.13 -5.34
CA TYR A 33 -8.37 5.77 -4.39
C TYR A 33 -7.44 6.95 -4.16
N ASP A 34 -6.83 6.98 -2.98
CA ASP A 34 -5.92 8.07 -2.58
C ASP A 34 -4.46 7.69 -2.81
N VAL A 35 -4.13 6.39 -2.73
CA VAL A 35 -2.76 5.89 -2.81
C VAL A 35 -2.68 4.61 -3.64
N ILE A 36 -1.67 4.54 -4.51
CA ILE A 36 -1.25 3.33 -5.20
C ILE A 36 0.11 2.86 -4.67
N VAL A 37 0.22 1.57 -4.40
CA VAL A 37 1.46 0.90 -3.97
C VAL A 37 1.70 -0.32 -4.85
N ARG A 38 2.86 -0.39 -5.50
CA ARG A 38 3.35 -1.55 -6.24
C ARG A 38 4.33 -2.32 -5.36
N ILE A 39 4.09 -3.62 -5.25
CA ILE A 39 4.87 -4.54 -4.43
C ILE A 39 5.33 -5.65 -5.38
N GLU A 40 6.64 -5.89 -5.42
CA GLU A 40 7.24 -6.94 -6.24
C GLU A 40 8.10 -7.83 -5.33
N LEU A 41 7.68 -9.08 -5.19
CA LEU A 41 8.27 -10.09 -4.32
C LEU A 41 8.20 -11.45 -5.01
N ASN A 42 9.21 -12.28 -4.80
CA ASN A 42 9.29 -13.62 -5.39
C ASN A 42 8.53 -14.69 -4.58
N ASP A 43 8.09 -14.36 -3.36
CA ASP A 43 7.42 -15.29 -2.45
C ASP A 43 6.05 -14.74 -2.02
N PHE A 44 5.00 -15.53 -2.26
CA PHE A 44 3.63 -15.17 -1.92
C PHE A 44 3.40 -15.03 -0.41
N SER A 45 4.12 -15.80 0.41
CA SER A 45 4.03 -15.75 1.86
C SER A 45 4.49 -14.39 2.37
N ILE A 46 5.64 -13.92 1.86
CA ILE A 46 6.21 -12.60 2.19
C ILE A 46 5.30 -11.48 1.68
N LEU A 47 4.69 -11.66 0.50
CA LEU A 47 3.73 -10.71 -0.06
C LEU A 47 2.52 -10.53 0.86
N SER A 48 1.92 -11.63 1.30
CA SER A 48 0.76 -11.61 2.20
C SER A 48 1.07 -10.93 3.54
N GLU A 49 2.23 -11.24 4.12
CA GLU A 49 2.71 -10.60 5.34
C GLU A 49 2.91 -9.09 5.14
N THR A 50 3.62 -8.70 4.07
CA THR A 50 3.87 -7.29 3.72
C THR A 50 2.57 -6.52 3.52
N VAL A 51 1.60 -7.10 2.81
CA VAL A 51 0.27 -6.50 2.63
C VAL A 51 -0.44 -6.34 3.97
N THR A 52 -0.34 -7.32 4.87
CA THR A 52 -0.94 -7.27 6.20
C THR A 52 -0.31 -6.18 7.07
N LEU A 53 1.01 -6.01 6.99
CA LEU A 53 1.73 -4.94 7.68
C LEU A 53 1.36 -3.57 7.14
N ILE A 54 1.30 -3.40 5.81
CA ILE A 54 0.87 -2.16 5.17
C ILE A 54 -0.55 -1.80 5.61
N ARG A 55 -1.48 -2.78 5.69
CA ARG A 55 -2.86 -2.56 6.18
C ARG A 55 -2.93 -2.02 7.61
N ARG A 56 -1.90 -2.21 8.43
CA ARG A 56 -1.84 -1.70 9.82
C ARG A 56 -1.34 -0.25 9.92
N ILE A 57 -0.91 0.37 8.82
CA ILE A 57 -0.48 1.77 8.82
C ILE A 57 -1.67 2.65 9.26
N SER A 58 -1.43 3.53 10.21
CA SER A 58 -2.44 4.46 10.72
C SER A 58 -2.93 5.39 9.62
N GLY A 59 -4.26 5.54 9.54
CA GLY A 59 -4.91 6.35 8.52
C GLY A 59 -5.38 5.58 7.28
N ILE A 60 -5.14 4.26 7.19
CA ILE A 60 -5.75 3.43 6.14
C ILE A 60 -7.21 3.09 6.52
N ILE A 61 -8.13 3.36 5.60
CA ILE A 61 -9.56 3.04 5.75
C ILE A 61 -9.89 1.74 5.01
N LYS A 62 -9.43 1.62 3.76
CA LYS A 62 -9.75 0.50 2.88
C LYS A 62 -8.56 0.19 1.99
N THR A 63 -8.39 -1.09 1.67
CA THR A 63 -7.33 -1.53 0.76
C THR A 63 -7.84 -2.62 -0.17
N VAL A 64 -7.43 -2.52 -1.43
CA VAL A 64 -7.70 -3.49 -2.48
C VAL A 64 -6.36 -3.98 -3.02
N THR A 65 -6.11 -5.28 -2.88
CA THR A 65 -4.88 -5.90 -3.36
C THR A 65 -5.16 -6.56 -4.71
N LEU A 66 -4.47 -6.08 -5.74
CA LEU A 66 -4.47 -6.69 -7.07
C LEU A 66 -3.23 -7.58 -7.14
N ILE A 67 -3.45 -8.88 -7.34
CA ILE A 67 -2.37 -9.87 -7.50
C ILE A 67 -2.31 -10.21 -8.97
N SER A 68 -1.12 -10.13 -9.55
CA SER A 68 -0.83 -10.60 -10.91
C SER A 68 0.20 -11.70 -10.80
N ALA A 69 -0.05 -12.82 -11.49
CA ALA A 69 0.88 -13.93 -11.65
C ALA A 69 1.54 -13.84 -13.03
#